data_AF-A0AAD7MJ13-F1
#
_entry.id   AF-A0AAD7MJ13-F1
#
_cell.length_a   1.000
_cell.length_b   1.000
_cell.length_c   1.000
_cell.angle_alpha   90.00
_cell.angle_beta   90.00
_cell.angle_gamma   90.00
#
_symmetry.space_group_name_H-M   'P 1'
#
loop_
_entity.id
_entity.type
_entity.pdbx_description
1 polymer ?
#
loop_
_entity_poly.entity_id
_entity_poly.type
_entity_poly.pdbx_seq_one_letter_code
_entity_poly.pdbx_strand_id
1 'polypeptide(L)'
;MCWPRSLCCYCPRPSSFPWPPSLTFGRFPRRPPPAPVAFPSWWAPPQPTPPSAPVIPPSSPPRGRRRRRVRFKDRNAPPPLVDGPPVNTTPFLTPTSIAFPPWSPALVCSPAWSHLSPELCSPRGAYPYLDWDITCFPSTAKRCTTPSAHQTLDSLDGPATFPSTRLLTISYADTDNPILMHWESHWGPIFARGQGAHAVTVENVLDAIYTYFNQPLSHADRAALSGPAWDMVSEAYYRRLPQSPNLGAYDVSRGALRLDVLNSATKFCGLQLVGRDYLRLMLSAW
;
A
#
# COMPACT_ATOMS: atom_id res chain seq x y z
N MET A 1 25.09 -41.86 -16.92
CA MET A 1 24.54 -42.98 -16.12
C MET A 1 24.66 -42.63 -14.65
N CYS A 2 23.56 -42.80 -13.92
CA CYS A 2 23.43 -42.91 -12.46
C CYS A 2 23.96 -41.77 -11.57
N TRP A 3 23.05 -40.86 -11.24
CA TRP A 3 22.78 -40.51 -9.83
C TRP A 3 22.25 -41.77 -9.11
N PRO A 4 22.47 -42.00 -7.79
CA PRO A 4 21.82 -41.17 -6.77
C PRO A 4 22.53 -41.05 -5.40
N ARG A 5 22.23 -39.97 -4.65
CA ARG A 5 21.75 -40.05 -3.25
C ARG A 5 21.45 -38.66 -2.68
N SER A 6 20.16 -38.46 -2.41
CA SER A 6 19.58 -37.91 -1.18
C SER A 6 20.42 -36.89 -0.38
N LEU A 7 20.02 -35.63 -0.45
CA LEU A 7 20.26 -34.66 0.62
C LEU A 7 18.91 -34.24 1.19
N CYS A 8 18.68 -34.69 2.42
CA CYS A 8 17.66 -34.16 3.31
C CYS A 8 17.71 -32.63 3.30
N CYS A 9 16.54 -32.02 3.23
CA CYS A 9 16.36 -30.60 3.51
C CYS A 9 16.78 -30.33 4.96
N TYR A 10 18.02 -29.89 5.15
CA TYR A 10 18.49 -29.34 6.41
C TYR A 10 17.76 -28.02 6.62
N CYS A 11 16.80 -28.00 7.54
CA CYS A 11 16.21 -26.76 8.02
C CYS A 11 17.29 -25.98 8.78
N PRO A 12 17.70 -24.78 8.35
CA PRO A 12 18.38 -23.90 9.28
C PRO A 12 17.35 -23.50 10.35
N ARG A 13 17.70 -23.78 11.61
CA ARG A 13 17.00 -23.27 12.79
C ARG A 13 16.79 -21.75 12.65
N PRO A 14 15.67 -21.19 13.12
CA PRO A 14 15.56 -19.75 13.29
C PRO A 14 16.65 -19.32 14.28
N SER A 15 17.53 -18.43 13.85
CA SER A 15 18.37 -17.66 14.75
C SER A 15 17.41 -16.85 15.63
N SER A 16 17.33 -17.27 16.89
CA SER A 16 16.65 -16.53 17.95
C SER A 16 17.47 -15.28 18.22
N PHE A 17 17.12 -14.19 17.54
CA PHE A 17 17.46 -12.87 18.05
C PHE A 17 16.64 -12.65 19.33
N PRO A 18 17.27 -12.34 20.48
CA PRO A 18 16.54 -12.00 21.69
C PRO A 18 15.91 -10.62 21.50
N TRP A 19 14.66 -10.59 21.05
CA TRP A 19 13.81 -9.41 21.14
C TRP A 19 13.38 -9.20 22.59
N PRO A 20 13.25 -7.95 23.07
CA PRO A 20 12.83 -7.66 24.43
C PRO A 20 11.43 -8.26 24.70
N PRO A 21 11.19 -8.81 25.90
CA PRO A 21 9.94 -9.49 26.22
C PRO A 21 8.75 -8.51 26.19
N SER A 22 7.78 -8.86 25.35
CA SER A 22 6.33 -8.68 25.50
C SER A 22 5.87 -7.47 26.31
N LEU A 23 5.60 -6.35 25.63
CA LEU A 23 4.72 -5.31 26.16
C LEU A 23 3.29 -5.86 26.19
N THR A 24 2.77 -6.06 27.40
CA THR A 24 1.37 -6.41 27.65
C THR A 24 0.51 -5.20 27.29
N PHE A 25 -0.04 -5.17 26.08
CA PHE A 25 -0.97 -4.12 25.67
C PHE A 25 -2.32 -4.34 26.36
N GLY A 26 -2.62 -3.46 27.32
CA GLY A 26 -3.93 -3.35 27.95
C GLY A 26 -5.02 -3.06 26.90
N ARG A 27 -6.21 -3.62 27.12
CA ARG A 27 -7.40 -3.40 26.29
C ARG A 27 -7.69 -1.90 26.15
N PHE A 28 -7.47 -1.34 24.96
CA PHE A 28 -7.94 -0.01 24.62
C PHE A 28 -9.42 -0.04 24.21
N PRO A 29 -10.26 0.91 24.67
CA PRO A 29 -11.62 1.07 24.17
C PRO A 29 -11.59 1.46 22.69
N ARG A 30 -12.44 0.81 21.88
CA ARG A 30 -12.58 1.07 20.44
C ARG A 30 -12.98 2.53 20.22
N ARG A 31 -12.10 3.33 19.61
CA ARG A 31 -12.46 4.64 19.07
C ARG A 31 -13.27 4.47 17.77
N PRO A 32 -14.30 5.31 17.52
CA PRO A 32 -14.98 5.34 16.25
C PRO A 32 -14.01 5.76 15.12
N PRO A 33 -14.26 5.32 13.87
CA PRO A 33 -13.38 5.61 12.74
C PRO A 33 -13.30 7.13 12.48
N PRO A 34 -12.11 7.66 12.15
CA PRO A 34 -11.98 9.05 11.73
C PRO A 34 -12.71 9.28 10.40
N ALA A 35 -13.33 10.45 10.26
CA ALA A 35 -13.93 10.89 9.01
C ALA A 35 -12.88 10.92 7.88
N PRO A 36 -13.27 10.67 6.61
CA PRO A 36 -12.35 10.66 5.49
C PRO A 36 -11.66 12.02 5.33
N VAL A 37 -10.34 12.03 5.53
CA VAL A 37 -9.50 13.20 5.29
C VAL A 37 -9.30 13.32 3.78
N ALA A 38 -9.67 14.47 3.21
CA ALA A 38 -9.40 14.77 1.81
C ALA A 38 -7.88 14.72 1.56
N PHE A 39 -7.46 13.88 0.62
CA PHE A 39 -6.06 13.75 0.22
C PHE A 39 -5.53 15.08 -0.33
N PRO A 40 -4.40 15.61 0.15
CA PRO A 40 -3.75 16.73 -0.52
C PRO A 40 -3.15 16.23 -1.85
N SER A 41 -3.48 16.90 -2.94
CA SER A 41 -2.90 16.65 -4.26
C SER A 41 -1.46 17.20 -4.30
N TRP A 42 -0.47 16.39 -3.93
CA TRP A 42 0.95 16.79 -3.96
C TRP A 42 1.59 16.73 -5.37
N TRP A 43 0.80 16.41 -6.39
CA TRP A 43 1.23 16.35 -7.78
C TRP A 43 0.79 17.63 -8.48
N ALA A 44 1.41 18.76 -8.14
CA ALA A 44 1.32 19.92 -9.01
C ALA A 44 2.08 19.56 -10.30
N PRO A 45 1.46 19.60 -11.49
CA PRO A 45 2.18 19.43 -12.73
C PRO A 45 3.29 20.48 -12.82
N PRO A 46 4.45 20.16 -13.42
CA PRO A 46 5.55 21.11 -13.56
C PRO A 46 5.02 22.37 -14.24
N GLN A 47 5.05 23.50 -13.53
CA GLN A 47 4.68 24.77 -14.13
C GLN A 47 5.67 25.08 -15.26
N PRO A 48 5.19 25.52 -16.44
CA PRO A 48 6.06 25.92 -17.52
C PRO A 48 7.00 27.01 -17.00
N THR A 49 8.30 26.77 -17.13
CA THR A 49 9.31 27.75 -16.78
C THR A 49 9.10 29.00 -17.65
N PRO A 50 8.96 30.19 -17.05
CA PRO A 50 8.85 31.41 -17.82
C PRO A 50 10.12 31.60 -18.67
N PRO A 51 10.01 32.17 -19.89
CA PRO A 51 11.16 32.40 -20.75
C PRO A 51 12.21 33.24 -20.01
N SER A 52 13.45 32.79 -20.07
CA SER A 52 14.60 33.46 -19.45
C SER A 52 14.66 34.92 -19.91
N ALA A 53 14.46 35.84 -18.96
CA ALA A 53 14.65 37.25 -19.21
C ALA A 53 16.11 37.50 -19.63
N PRO A 54 16.37 38.48 -20.52
CA PRO A 54 17.72 38.83 -20.93
C PRO A 54 18.56 39.24 -19.69
N VAL A 55 19.75 38.67 -19.59
CA VAL A 55 20.73 38.97 -18.55
C VAL A 55 21.21 40.41 -18.75
N ILE A 56 20.73 41.32 -17.90
CA ILE A 56 21.23 42.69 -17.82
C ILE A 56 22.46 42.67 -16.90
N PRO A 57 23.63 43.20 -17.34
CA PRO A 57 24.82 43.28 -16.49
C PRO A 57 24.59 44.19 -15.27
N PRO A 58 25.21 43.90 -14.12
CA PRO A 58 24.94 44.62 -12.87
C PRO A 58 25.49 46.05 -12.93
N SER A 59 24.58 47.03 -12.96
CA SER A 59 24.87 48.40 -12.55
C SER A 59 24.99 48.48 -11.02
N SER A 60 25.97 49.26 -10.58
CA SER A 60 26.41 49.53 -9.21
C SER A 60 25.31 49.82 -8.17
N PRO A 61 25.58 49.59 -6.86
CA PRO A 61 24.56 49.65 -5.83
C PRO A 61 24.26 51.09 -5.40
N PRO A 62 22.99 51.51 -5.30
CA PRO A 62 22.62 52.66 -4.50
C PRO A 62 22.44 52.26 -3.04
N ARG A 63 23.16 52.97 -2.18
CA ARG A 63 22.98 53.05 -0.74
C ARG A 63 21.53 53.36 -0.38
N GLY A 64 20.97 52.51 0.48
CA GLY A 64 20.08 52.90 1.57
C GLY A 64 18.66 53.31 1.20
N ARG A 65 17.67 52.57 1.72
CA ARG A 65 16.65 53.14 2.62
C ARG A 65 15.70 52.08 3.18
N ARG A 66 15.59 52.16 4.51
CA ARG A 66 14.33 52.24 5.27
C ARG A 66 13.46 50.98 5.32
N ARG A 67 13.64 50.25 6.43
CA ARG A 67 12.65 49.37 7.05
C ARG A 67 11.26 50.02 7.05
N ARG A 68 10.32 49.44 6.31
CA ARG A 68 8.88 49.74 6.43
C ARG A 68 8.25 48.66 7.32
N ARG A 69 7.91 49.05 8.56
CA ARG A 69 7.02 48.27 9.44
C ARG A 69 5.68 48.14 8.73
N VAL A 70 5.32 46.93 8.33
CA VAL A 70 3.95 46.61 7.92
C VAL A 70 3.16 46.43 9.22
N ARG A 71 2.22 47.35 9.47
CA ARG A 71 1.21 47.23 10.52
C ARG A 71 0.33 46.02 10.18
N PHE A 72 0.42 45.00 11.04
CA PHE A 72 -0.62 43.98 11.16
C PHE A 72 -1.90 44.70 11.60
N LYS A 73 -2.93 44.68 10.74
CA LYS A 73 -4.24 45.23 11.03
C LYS A 73 -5.14 44.06 11.38
N ASP A 74 -5.57 44.04 12.64
CA ASP A 74 -6.57 43.15 13.19
C ASP A 74 -7.80 43.08 12.28
N ARG A 75 -8.20 41.85 11.94
CA ARG A 75 -9.52 41.52 11.42
C ARG A 75 -10.08 40.39 12.26
N ASN A 76 -10.57 40.76 13.43
CA ASN A 76 -11.65 40.04 14.10
C ASN A 76 -12.94 40.34 13.34
N ALA A 77 -13.45 39.36 12.60
CA ALA A 77 -14.82 39.35 12.11
C ALA A 77 -15.43 38.00 12.49
N PRO A 78 -16.55 37.97 13.23
CA PRO A 78 -17.28 36.72 13.50
C PRO A 78 -17.98 36.23 12.22
N PRO A 79 -18.07 34.91 11.99
CA PRO A 79 -18.83 34.38 10.87
C PRO A 79 -20.35 34.54 11.11
N PRO A 80 -21.15 34.78 10.05
CA PRO A 80 -22.60 34.84 10.17
C PRO A 80 -23.21 33.45 10.42
N LEU A 81 -24.19 33.41 11.33
CA LEU A 81 -25.13 32.29 11.49
C LEU A 81 -25.84 32.05 10.15
N VAL A 82 -25.80 30.81 9.66
CA VAL A 82 -26.64 30.35 8.56
C VAL A 82 -27.72 29.48 9.18
N ASP A 83 -28.95 30.00 9.18
CA ASP A 83 -30.17 29.31 9.57
C ASP A 83 -30.43 28.11 8.66
N GLY A 84 -30.75 26.97 9.29
CA GLY A 84 -31.10 25.73 8.60
C GLY A 84 -32.55 25.72 8.12
N PRO A 85 -32.85 25.12 6.95
CA PRO A 85 -34.21 24.91 6.48
C PRO A 85 -34.90 23.69 7.15
N PRO A 86 -36.25 23.63 7.08
CA PRO A 86 -37.09 22.84 7.96
C PRO A 86 -37.16 21.34 7.63
N VAL A 87 -37.50 20.59 8.69
CA VAL A 87 -37.86 19.17 8.71
C VAL A 87 -39.07 18.92 7.82
N ASN A 88 -38.87 18.18 6.71
CA ASN A 88 -39.97 17.61 5.94
C ASN A 88 -40.34 16.24 6.50
N THR A 89 -41.53 16.20 7.12
CA THR A 89 -42.25 15.00 7.53
C THR A 89 -42.77 14.26 6.30
N THR A 90 -42.25 13.07 6.02
CA THR A 90 -42.78 12.17 4.99
C THR A 90 -43.91 11.30 5.56
N PRO A 91 -45.02 11.11 4.82
CA PRO A 91 -46.15 10.29 5.25
C PRO A 91 -45.87 8.79 5.15
N PHE A 92 -46.45 8.07 6.11
CA PHE A 92 -46.58 6.61 6.17
C PHE A 92 -47.20 6.04 4.89
N LEU A 93 -46.51 5.08 4.26
CA LEU A 93 -47.08 4.21 3.23
C LEU A 93 -47.49 2.88 3.86
N THR A 94 -48.75 2.52 3.62
CA THR A 94 -49.39 1.26 4.00
C THR A 94 -48.78 0.06 3.29
N PRO A 95 -48.75 -1.13 3.93
CA PRO A 95 -48.22 -2.34 3.32
C PRO A 95 -49.22 -2.93 2.33
N THR A 96 -48.92 -2.82 1.03
CA THR A 96 -49.63 -3.54 -0.02
C THR A 96 -49.10 -4.97 -0.07
N SER A 97 -49.92 -5.93 0.34
CA SER A 97 -49.62 -7.36 0.29
C SER A 97 -49.61 -7.84 -1.17
N ILE A 98 -48.42 -7.95 -1.76
CA ILE A 98 -48.22 -8.55 -3.08
C ILE A 98 -48.13 -10.07 -2.89
N ALA A 99 -49.12 -10.78 -3.43
CA ALA A 99 -49.10 -12.23 -3.52
C ALA A 99 -48.01 -12.67 -4.50
N PHE A 100 -47.02 -13.41 -4.00
CA PHE A 100 -45.96 -13.98 -4.82
C PHE A 100 -46.49 -15.22 -5.58
N PRO A 101 -46.20 -15.36 -6.89
CA PRO A 101 -46.46 -16.60 -7.58
C PRO A 101 -45.57 -17.71 -6.98
N PRO A 102 -46.14 -18.88 -6.71
CA PRO A 102 -45.36 -20.02 -6.28
C PRO A 102 -44.60 -20.59 -7.49
N TRP A 103 -43.46 -21.23 -7.22
CA TRP A 103 -42.61 -21.99 -8.15
C TRP A 103 -41.72 -21.16 -9.10
N SER A 104 -40.51 -20.87 -8.61
CA SER A 104 -39.32 -20.95 -9.45
C SER A 104 -38.36 -21.95 -8.79
N PRO A 105 -37.89 -22.98 -9.50
CA PRO A 105 -36.87 -23.87 -8.96
C PRO A 105 -35.64 -23.00 -8.67
N ALA A 106 -35.29 -22.91 -7.40
CA ALA A 106 -34.07 -22.27 -6.96
C ALA A 106 -32.92 -22.99 -7.66
N LEU A 107 -32.39 -22.38 -8.73
CA LEU A 107 -31.02 -22.62 -9.14
C LEU A 107 -30.18 -22.23 -7.94
N VAL A 108 -29.84 -23.24 -7.14
CA VAL A 108 -28.79 -23.16 -6.14
C VAL A 108 -27.52 -22.90 -6.95
N CYS A 109 -27.29 -21.64 -7.29
CA CYS A 109 -26.00 -21.19 -7.76
C CYS A 109 -25.05 -21.49 -6.62
N SER A 110 -24.33 -22.61 -6.74
CA SER A 110 -23.15 -22.89 -5.92
C SER A 110 -22.39 -21.58 -5.81
N PRO A 111 -22.09 -21.09 -4.59
CA PRO A 111 -21.40 -19.81 -4.45
C PRO A 111 -20.15 -19.92 -5.29
N ALA A 112 -20.06 -19.17 -6.39
CA ALA A 112 -18.86 -19.18 -7.21
C ALA A 112 -17.72 -18.73 -6.30
N TRP A 113 -16.87 -19.69 -5.92
CA TRP A 113 -15.73 -19.40 -5.08
C TRP A 113 -14.82 -18.52 -5.94
N SER A 114 -14.45 -17.34 -5.44
CA SER A 114 -13.41 -16.57 -6.10
C SER A 114 -12.15 -17.44 -6.15
N HIS A 115 -11.52 -17.50 -7.29
CA HIS A 115 -10.22 -18.12 -7.49
C HIS A 115 -9.22 -17.01 -7.77
N LEU A 116 -8.05 -17.07 -7.13
CA LEU A 116 -6.92 -16.21 -7.46
C LEU A 116 -6.22 -16.76 -8.71
N SER A 117 -5.62 -15.85 -9.50
CA SER A 117 -4.68 -16.25 -10.54
C SER A 117 -3.60 -17.15 -9.93
N PRO A 118 -3.25 -18.30 -10.55
CA PRO A 118 -2.20 -19.19 -10.05
C PRO A 118 -0.88 -18.46 -9.77
N GLU A 119 -0.58 -17.41 -10.53
CA GLU A 119 0.62 -16.59 -10.36
C GLU A 119 0.65 -15.82 -9.04
N LEU A 120 -0.52 -15.41 -8.57
CA LEU A 120 -0.68 -14.72 -7.30
C LEU A 120 -0.82 -15.72 -6.15
N CYS A 121 -1.30 -16.94 -6.38
CA CYS A 121 -1.35 -17.96 -5.33
C CYS A 121 0.05 -18.43 -4.93
N SER A 122 0.36 -18.45 -3.63
CA SER A 122 1.50 -19.24 -3.15
C SER A 122 1.18 -19.97 -1.85
N PRO A 123 0.79 -21.24 -1.93
CA PRO A 123 1.23 -22.20 -0.94
C PRO A 123 2.73 -22.43 -1.16
N ARG A 124 3.56 -22.19 -0.13
CA ARG A 124 4.99 -22.56 -0.15
C ARG A 124 5.15 -23.97 -0.73
N GLY A 125 5.82 -24.08 -1.88
CA GLY A 125 6.08 -25.35 -2.56
C GLY A 125 5.13 -25.71 -3.72
N ALA A 126 4.10 -24.91 -3.99
CA ALA A 126 3.30 -25.04 -5.20
C ALA A 126 3.84 -24.14 -6.32
N TYR A 127 3.91 -24.68 -7.53
CA TYR A 127 4.28 -23.98 -8.75
C TYR A 127 3.06 -23.91 -9.68
N PRO A 128 2.94 -22.88 -10.53
CA PRO A 128 3.83 -21.72 -10.64
C PRO A 128 3.56 -20.66 -9.56
N TYR A 129 4.56 -19.83 -9.23
CA TYR A 129 4.39 -18.64 -8.37
C TYR A 129 5.21 -17.45 -8.90
N LEU A 130 4.87 -16.23 -8.48
CA LEU A 130 5.65 -15.02 -8.79
C LEU A 130 6.76 -14.79 -7.76
N ASP A 131 8.00 -14.70 -8.24
CA ASP A 131 9.16 -14.23 -7.48
C ASP A 131 9.43 -12.77 -7.84
N TRP A 132 9.27 -11.90 -6.85
CA TRP A 132 9.45 -10.46 -6.99
C TRP A 132 9.93 -9.84 -5.69
N ASP A 133 10.86 -8.89 -5.79
CA ASP A 133 11.29 -8.06 -4.67
C ASP A 133 10.57 -6.72 -4.73
N ILE A 134 9.87 -6.36 -3.66
CA ILE A 134 9.07 -5.13 -3.57
C ILE A 134 9.94 -3.86 -3.71
N THR A 135 11.25 -3.97 -3.47
CA THR A 135 12.20 -2.88 -3.70
C THR A 135 12.39 -2.56 -5.19
N CYS A 136 12.09 -3.52 -6.07
CA CYS A 136 12.22 -3.40 -7.52
C CYS A 136 10.86 -3.11 -8.19
N PHE A 137 10.89 -2.55 -9.40
CA PHE A 137 9.67 -2.31 -10.17
C PHE A 137 8.92 -3.62 -10.48
N PRO A 138 7.58 -3.62 -10.54
CA PRO A 138 6.77 -4.80 -10.89
C PRO A 138 7.16 -5.50 -12.19
N SER A 139 7.67 -4.76 -13.18
CA SER A 139 8.17 -5.31 -14.45
C SER A 139 9.37 -6.26 -14.30
N THR A 140 10.01 -6.28 -13.13
CA THR A 140 11.11 -7.19 -12.81
C THR A 140 10.65 -8.53 -12.23
N ALA A 141 9.34 -8.69 -11.99
CA ALA A 141 8.76 -9.92 -11.49
C ALA A 141 9.05 -11.10 -12.44
N LYS A 142 9.32 -12.26 -11.85
CA LYS A 142 9.64 -13.50 -12.59
C LYS A 142 8.63 -14.57 -12.20
N ARG A 143 8.21 -15.37 -13.18
CA ARG A 143 7.39 -16.57 -12.93
C ARG A 143 8.33 -17.73 -12.62
N CYS A 144 8.24 -18.26 -11.41
CA CYS A 144 8.86 -19.51 -11.03
C CYS A 144 7.94 -20.65 -11.43
N THR A 145 8.36 -21.48 -12.39
CA THR A 145 7.59 -22.67 -12.82
C THR A 145 8.14 -23.95 -12.21
N THR A 146 9.42 -23.97 -11.84
CA THR A 146 10.09 -25.05 -11.11
C THR A 146 11.12 -24.45 -10.15
N PRO A 147 11.69 -25.21 -9.20
CA PRO A 147 12.69 -24.70 -8.25
C PRO A 147 13.94 -24.06 -8.87
N SER A 148 14.22 -24.32 -10.14
CA SER A 148 15.41 -23.81 -10.83
C SER A 148 15.09 -23.03 -12.10
N ALA A 149 13.81 -22.91 -12.47
CA ALA A 149 13.39 -22.21 -13.68
C ALA A 149 12.66 -20.92 -13.32
N HIS A 150 13.32 -19.80 -13.61
CA HIS A 150 12.74 -18.47 -13.58
C HIS A 150 12.48 -18.02 -15.02
N GLN A 151 11.23 -17.75 -15.35
CA GLN A 151 10.83 -17.20 -16.64
C GLN A 151 10.47 -15.73 -16.46
N THR A 152 10.99 -14.85 -17.32
CA THR A 152 10.49 -13.48 -17.44
C THR A 152 9.05 -13.51 -17.93
N LEU A 153 8.17 -12.72 -17.31
CA LEU A 153 6.79 -12.62 -17.80
C LEU A 153 6.74 -11.66 -18.98
N ASP A 154 6.21 -12.12 -20.10
CA ASP A 154 6.01 -11.28 -21.28
C ASP A 154 4.86 -10.28 -21.09
N SER A 155 3.88 -10.62 -20.24
CA SER A 155 2.74 -9.76 -19.90
C SER A 155 2.17 -10.12 -18.51
N LEU A 156 1.75 -9.08 -17.79
CA LEU A 156 1.04 -9.15 -16.50
C LEU A 156 -0.43 -8.71 -16.63
N ASP A 157 -0.95 -8.66 -17.87
CA ASP A 157 -2.30 -8.15 -18.20
C ASP A 157 -3.42 -9.15 -17.86
N GLY A 158 -3.06 -10.36 -17.44
CA GLY A 158 -4.02 -11.39 -17.06
C GLY A 158 -4.88 -10.97 -15.86
N PRO A 159 -6.17 -11.41 -15.78
CA PRO A 159 -7.03 -11.08 -14.65
C PRO A 159 -6.48 -11.68 -13.35
N ALA A 160 -6.48 -10.90 -12.27
CA ALA A 160 -5.98 -11.33 -10.96
C ALA A 160 -6.90 -12.34 -10.26
N THR A 161 -8.20 -12.32 -10.58
CA THR A 161 -9.23 -13.15 -9.96
C THR A 161 -10.21 -13.71 -10.98
N PHE A 162 -10.84 -14.84 -10.64
CA PHE A 162 -11.94 -15.43 -11.37
C PHE A 162 -13.09 -15.81 -10.41
N PRO A 163 -14.32 -15.26 -10.54
CA PRO A 163 -14.72 -14.28 -11.54
C PRO A 163 -13.93 -12.98 -11.39
N SER A 164 -13.79 -12.25 -12.49
CA SER A 164 -12.98 -11.03 -12.51
C SER A 164 -13.65 -9.89 -11.73
N THR A 165 -12.86 -9.24 -10.89
CA THR A 165 -13.32 -8.15 -10.00
C THR A 165 -12.70 -6.83 -10.43
N ARG A 166 -13.31 -5.69 -10.06
CA ARG A 166 -12.82 -4.34 -10.40
C ARG A 166 -12.02 -3.68 -9.28
N LEU A 167 -12.14 -4.20 -8.07
CA LEU A 167 -11.48 -3.70 -6.88
C LEU A 167 -11.09 -4.90 -6.02
N LEU A 168 -9.82 -4.97 -5.63
CA LEU A 168 -9.32 -5.92 -4.65
C LEU A 168 -8.80 -5.16 -3.43
N THR A 169 -9.12 -5.67 -2.25
CA THR A 169 -8.56 -5.18 -0.99
C THR A 169 -7.53 -6.18 -0.51
N ILE A 170 -6.28 -5.73 -0.39
CA ILE A 170 -5.16 -6.56 0.04
C ILE A 170 -4.75 -6.11 1.45
N SER A 171 -4.89 -7.03 2.39
CA SER A 171 -4.39 -6.93 3.77
C SER A 171 -3.00 -7.55 3.83
N TYR A 172 -2.11 -7.04 4.67
CA TYR A 172 -0.76 -7.59 4.84
C TYR A 172 -0.43 -7.97 6.28
N ALA A 173 -1.42 -7.86 7.18
CA ALA A 173 -1.38 -8.46 8.50
C ALA A 173 -1.41 -9.98 8.35
N ASP A 174 -0.23 -10.57 8.51
CA ASP A 174 -0.15 -11.90 9.05
C ASP A 174 -0.54 -11.83 10.54
N THR A 175 -1.37 -12.77 11.00
CA THR A 175 -1.73 -12.88 12.42
C THR A 175 -0.50 -13.10 13.31
N ASP A 176 0.57 -13.61 12.71
CA ASP A 176 1.77 -14.04 13.42
C ASP A 176 2.80 -12.89 13.57
N ASN A 177 2.61 -11.75 12.89
CA ASN A 177 3.50 -10.60 12.99
C ASN A 177 2.75 -9.34 13.52
N PRO A 178 2.78 -9.11 14.85
CA PRO A 178 2.02 -8.00 15.47
C PRO A 178 2.49 -6.62 15.01
N ILE A 179 3.74 -6.50 14.55
CA ILE A 179 4.28 -5.24 14.03
C ILE A 179 3.59 -4.87 12.71
N LEU A 180 3.43 -5.84 11.80
CA LEU A 180 2.74 -5.60 10.53
C LEU A 180 1.26 -5.26 10.75
N MET A 181 0.60 -5.95 11.69
CA MET A 181 -0.78 -5.64 12.06
C MET A 181 -0.93 -4.22 12.62
N HIS A 182 0.02 -3.76 13.43
CA HIS A 182 0.04 -2.38 13.93
C HIS A 182 0.11 -1.39 12.76
N TRP A 183 1.00 -1.61 11.80
CA TRP A 183 1.14 -0.72 10.64
C TRP A 183 -0.09 -0.74 9.73
N GLU A 184 -0.74 -1.89 9.53
CA GLU A 184 -1.97 -1.95 8.73
C GLU A 184 -3.08 -1.11 9.34
N SER A 185 -3.19 -1.08 10.68
CA SER A 185 -4.15 -0.21 11.35
C SER A 185 -3.86 1.29 11.17
N HIS A 186 -2.59 1.64 10.90
CA HIS A 186 -2.15 3.03 10.76
C HIS A 186 -2.20 3.52 9.31
N TRP A 187 -1.77 2.68 8.37
CA TRP A 187 -1.67 3.01 6.95
C TRP A 187 -2.91 2.63 6.14
N GLY A 188 -3.71 1.70 6.66
CA GLY A 188 -4.87 1.12 5.98
C GLY A 188 -4.50 -0.05 5.06
N PRO A 189 -5.51 -0.66 4.43
CA PRO A 189 -5.29 -1.74 3.47
C PRO A 189 -4.78 -1.20 2.13
N ILE A 190 -4.25 -2.10 1.31
CA ILE A 190 -3.82 -1.81 -0.06
C ILE A 190 -5.02 -2.03 -0.99
N PHE A 191 -5.24 -1.11 -1.94
CA PHE A 191 -6.31 -1.22 -2.91
C PHE A 191 -5.76 -1.37 -4.32
N ALA A 192 -6.05 -2.49 -4.96
CA ALA A 192 -5.78 -2.69 -6.39
C ALA A 192 -7.07 -2.46 -7.19
N ARG A 193 -7.01 -1.58 -8.18
CA ARG A 193 -8.17 -1.18 -9.00
C ARG A 193 -7.88 -1.44 -10.47
N GLY A 194 -8.86 -2.01 -11.16
CA GLY A 194 -8.82 -2.11 -12.61
C GLY A 194 -8.88 -0.73 -13.25
N GLN A 195 -8.30 -0.59 -14.45
CA GLN A 195 -8.36 0.65 -15.20
C GLN A 195 -9.75 0.81 -15.85
N GLY A 196 -10.49 1.86 -15.46
CA GLY A 196 -11.81 2.16 -16.03
C GLY A 196 -12.84 1.05 -15.79
N ALA A 197 -13.35 0.46 -16.88
CA ALA A 197 -14.34 -0.63 -16.81
C ALA A 197 -13.70 -2.03 -16.75
N HIS A 198 -12.37 -2.12 -16.87
CA HIS A 198 -11.63 -3.36 -16.93
C HIS A 198 -11.50 -4.01 -15.55
N ALA A 199 -11.28 -5.33 -15.57
CA ALA A 199 -10.97 -6.09 -14.38
C ALA A 199 -9.58 -5.74 -13.81
N VAL A 200 -9.36 -6.04 -12.54
CA VAL A 200 -8.05 -5.96 -11.90
C VAL A 200 -7.13 -7.00 -12.53
N THR A 201 -6.00 -6.55 -13.08
CA THR A 201 -4.95 -7.42 -13.61
C THR A 201 -3.91 -7.78 -12.56
N VAL A 202 -3.06 -8.77 -12.84
CA VAL A 202 -1.89 -9.10 -12.01
C VAL A 202 -0.96 -7.87 -11.90
N GLU A 203 -0.76 -7.13 -12.99
CA GLU A 203 0.01 -5.89 -13.00
C GLU A 203 -0.56 -4.86 -12.01
N ASN A 204 -1.87 -4.61 -12.04
CA ASN A 204 -2.50 -3.64 -11.14
C ASN A 204 -2.31 -4.00 -9.66
N VAL A 205 -2.24 -5.30 -9.35
CA VAL A 205 -1.98 -5.80 -7.99
C VAL A 205 -0.54 -5.50 -7.58
N LEU A 206 0.45 -5.84 -8.41
CA LEU A 206 1.85 -5.59 -8.11
C LEU A 206 2.17 -4.09 -8.04
N ASP A 207 1.60 -3.29 -8.94
CA ASP A 207 1.71 -1.82 -8.93
C ASP A 207 1.12 -1.21 -7.66
N ALA A 208 -0.04 -1.70 -7.20
CA ALA A 208 -0.65 -1.24 -5.97
C ALA A 208 0.24 -1.53 -4.76
N ILE A 209 0.82 -2.73 -4.68
CA ILE A 209 1.76 -3.11 -3.61
C ILE A 209 3.02 -2.24 -3.68
N TYR A 210 3.63 -2.12 -4.85
CA TYR A 210 4.84 -1.32 -5.07
C TYR A 210 4.61 0.14 -4.66
N THR A 211 3.53 0.75 -5.16
CA THR A 211 3.18 2.15 -4.87
C THR A 211 2.90 2.36 -3.39
N TYR A 212 2.21 1.42 -2.74
CA TYR A 212 1.90 1.48 -1.32
C TYR A 212 3.16 1.50 -0.45
N PHE A 213 4.10 0.58 -0.69
CA PHE A 213 5.33 0.49 0.10
C PHE A 213 6.36 1.55 -0.25
N ASN A 214 6.26 2.14 -1.44
CA ASN A 214 7.08 3.28 -1.84
C ASN A 214 6.65 4.62 -1.21
N GLN A 215 5.62 4.68 -0.38
CA GLN A 215 5.26 5.95 0.26
C GLN A 215 6.29 6.35 1.34
N PRO A 216 6.70 7.64 1.41
CA PRO A 216 7.53 8.13 2.50
C PRO A 216 6.86 7.97 3.86
N LEU A 217 7.64 7.67 4.89
CA LEU A 217 7.17 7.70 6.27
C LEU A 217 6.86 9.14 6.68
N SER A 218 5.60 9.35 7.03
CA SER A 218 5.09 10.60 7.56
C SER A 218 5.67 10.89 8.95
N HIS A 219 5.49 12.12 9.44
CA HIS A 219 5.90 12.46 10.79
C HIS A 219 5.18 11.63 11.87
N ALA A 220 3.89 11.29 11.63
CA ALA A 220 3.11 10.46 12.54
C ALA A 220 3.67 9.03 12.60
N ASP A 221 4.08 8.46 11.46
CA ASP A 221 4.71 7.14 11.39
C ASP A 221 6.01 7.11 12.21
N ARG A 222 6.85 8.14 12.04
CA ARG A 222 8.12 8.25 12.78
C ARG A 222 7.90 8.38 14.29
N ALA A 223 6.88 9.11 14.71
CA ALA A 223 6.54 9.26 16.12
C ALA A 223 5.94 7.98 16.74
N ALA A 224 5.36 7.10 15.92
CA ALA A 224 4.83 5.81 16.36
C ALA A 224 5.94 4.73 16.52
N LEU A 225 7.09 4.91 15.87
CA LEU A 225 8.24 4.02 16.00
C LEU A 225 8.94 4.21 17.35
N SER A 226 9.26 3.12 18.03
CA SER A 226 10.19 3.15 19.16
C SER A 226 11.62 3.45 18.67
N GLY A 227 12.50 3.93 19.56
CA GLY A 227 13.91 4.19 19.21
C GLY A 227 14.59 3.02 18.51
N PRO A 228 14.57 1.79 19.07
CA PRO A 228 15.16 0.62 18.42
C PRO A 228 14.51 0.27 17.07
N ALA A 229 13.21 0.48 16.92
CA ALA A 229 12.54 0.26 15.64
C ALA A 229 12.95 1.29 14.59
N TRP A 230 13.15 2.55 15.00
CA TRP A 230 13.67 3.60 14.14
C TRP A 230 15.11 3.33 13.69
N ASP A 231 15.95 2.77 14.56
CA ASP A 231 17.32 2.38 14.21
C ASP A 231 17.33 1.32 13.10
N MET A 232 16.47 0.29 13.19
CA MET A 232 16.32 -0.71 12.13
C MET A 232 15.82 -0.11 10.81
N VAL A 233 14.82 0.78 10.87
CA VAL A 233 14.29 1.47 9.68
C VAL A 233 15.38 2.33 9.04
N SER A 234 16.18 3.01 9.86
CA SER A 234 17.30 3.82 9.40
C SER A 234 18.37 2.96 8.73
N GLU A 235 18.70 1.81 9.30
CA GLU A 235 19.64 0.85 8.71
C GLU A 235 19.12 0.30 7.37
N ALA A 236 17.85 -0.08 7.28
CA ALA A 236 17.21 -0.51 6.03
C ALA A 236 17.24 0.59 4.96
N TYR A 237 16.91 1.83 5.35
CA TYR A 237 17.02 3.01 4.49
C TYR A 237 18.44 3.18 3.92
N TYR A 238 19.47 3.15 4.77
CA TYR A 238 20.86 3.30 4.31
C TYR A 238 21.34 2.15 3.43
N ARG A 239 20.87 0.91 3.66
CA ARG A 239 21.17 -0.24 2.79
C ARG A 239 20.53 -0.12 1.41
N ARG A 240 19.35 0.50 1.32
CA ARG A 240 18.64 0.73 0.05
C ARG A 240 19.30 1.80 -0.81
N LEU A 241 19.81 2.88 -0.22
CA LEU A 241 20.40 4.00 -0.97
C LEU A 241 21.43 3.60 -2.06
N PRO A 242 22.44 2.74 -1.81
CA PRO A 242 23.41 2.36 -2.84
C PRO A 242 22.83 1.46 -3.94
N GLN A 243 21.66 0.84 -3.71
CA GLN A 243 21.01 -0.04 -4.68
C GLN A 243 20.22 0.75 -5.74
N SER A 244 20.00 2.06 -5.54
CA SER A 244 19.29 2.91 -6.50
C SER A 244 20.23 3.38 -7.61
N PRO A 245 20.13 2.83 -8.84
CA PRO A 245 21.15 3.02 -9.85
C PRO A 245 21.24 4.46 -10.40
N ASN A 246 20.21 5.29 -10.24
CA ASN A 246 20.15 6.62 -10.88
C ASN A 246 19.44 7.72 -10.07
N LEU A 247 19.01 7.44 -8.83
CA LEU A 247 18.11 8.34 -8.08
C LEU A 247 18.61 8.70 -6.68
N GLY A 248 19.91 8.59 -6.39
CA GLY A 248 20.45 8.84 -5.05
C GLY A 248 19.96 10.15 -4.41
N ALA A 249 19.98 11.28 -5.12
CA ALA A 249 19.46 12.54 -4.60
C ALA A 249 17.93 12.53 -4.38
N TYR A 250 17.18 11.91 -5.29
CA TYR A 250 15.73 11.78 -5.19
C TYR A 250 15.32 10.87 -4.02
N ASP A 251 15.96 9.72 -3.88
CA ASP A 251 15.69 8.78 -2.78
C ASP A 251 16.11 9.35 -1.43
N VAL A 252 17.22 10.09 -1.37
CA VAL A 252 17.61 10.84 -0.16
C VAL A 252 16.55 11.89 0.19
N SER A 253 15.99 12.60 -0.81
CA SER A 253 14.96 13.62 -0.56
C SER A 253 13.64 13.05 -0.03
N ARG A 254 13.32 11.79 -0.39
CA ARG A 254 12.13 11.09 0.12
C ARG A 254 12.32 10.59 1.54
N GLY A 255 13.56 10.30 1.94
CA GLY A 255 13.90 9.72 3.23
C GLY A 255 13.43 8.27 3.36
N ALA A 256 13.19 7.85 4.61
CA ALA A 256 12.70 6.51 4.91
C ALA A 256 11.28 6.29 4.33
N LEU A 257 11.08 5.15 3.69
CA LEU A 257 9.82 4.72 3.08
C LEU A 257 9.15 3.64 3.93
N ARG A 258 7.87 3.36 3.66
CA ARG A 258 7.15 2.25 4.30
C ARG A 258 7.83 0.90 4.08
N LEU A 259 8.46 0.69 2.94
CA LEU A 259 9.23 -0.53 2.66
C LEU A 259 10.40 -0.71 3.66
N ASP A 260 11.02 0.38 4.15
CA ASP A 260 12.16 0.29 5.06
C ASP A 260 11.73 -0.27 6.43
N VAL A 261 10.43 -0.20 6.77
CA VAL A 261 9.82 -0.83 7.95
C VAL A 261 9.75 -2.35 7.83
N LEU A 262 9.73 -2.88 6.60
CA LEU A 262 9.75 -4.33 6.36
C LEU A 262 11.14 -4.93 6.59
N ASN A 263 12.19 -4.10 6.71
CA ASN A 263 13.56 -4.53 6.90
C ASN A 263 14.01 -5.52 5.80
N SER A 264 14.27 -6.79 6.12
CA SER A 264 14.67 -7.83 5.15
C SER A 264 13.49 -8.61 4.55
N ALA A 265 12.26 -8.32 4.98
CA ALA A 265 11.05 -9.01 4.52
C ALA A 265 10.43 -8.34 3.27
N THR A 266 11.25 -8.08 2.25
CA THR A 266 10.84 -7.39 1.01
C THR A 266 10.43 -8.33 -0.12
N LYS A 267 10.66 -9.64 0.04
CA LYS A 267 10.37 -10.62 -0.99
C LYS A 267 8.89 -10.99 -0.98
N PHE A 268 8.24 -10.77 -2.12
CA PHE A 268 6.86 -11.18 -2.37
C PHE A 268 6.80 -12.70 -2.51
N CYS A 269 5.89 -13.32 -1.76
CA CYS A 269 5.65 -14.76 -1.79
C CYS A 269 4.20 -15.05 -2.15
N GLY A 270 3.57 -14.24 -3.00
CA GLY A 270 2.17 -14.44 -3.38
C GLY A 270 1.15 -13.82 -2.43
N LEU A 271 -0.10 -14.17 -2.69
CA LEU A 271 -1.34 -13.74 -2.06
C LEU A 271 -2.16 -14.98 -1.68
N GLN A 272 -2.89 -14.85 -0.59
CA GLN A 272 -3.84 -15.85 -0.11
C GLN A 272 -5.25 -15.28 -0.15
N LEU A 273 -6.21 -16.02 -0.70
CA LEU A 273 -7.60 -15.62 -0.71
C LEU A 273 -8.20 -15.84 0.69
N VAL A 274 -8.69 -14.77 1.33
CA VAL A 274 -9.35 -14.83 2.64
C VAL A 274 -10.88 -14.69 2.49
N GLY A 275 -11.33 -13.99 1.46
CA GLY A 275 -12.74 -13.81 1.12
C GLY A 275 -12.90 -13.51 -0.36
N ARG A 276 -14.11 -13.15 -0.81
CA ARG A 276 -14.39 -12.95 -2.26
C ARG A 276 -13.49 -11.90 -2.93
N ASP A 277 -13.26 -10.78 -2.24
CA ASP A 277 -12.48 -9.63 -2.73
C ASP A 277 -11.35 -9.23 -1.77
N TYR A 278 -11.05 -10.12 -0.80
CA TYR A 278 -10.08 -9.89 0.26
C TYR A 278 -8.91 -10.86 0.12
N LEU A 279 -7.73 -10.27 -0.09
CA LEU A 279 -6.48 -10.99 -0.26
C LEU A 279 -5.57 -10.69 0.92
N ARG A 280 -4.79 -11.68 1.33
CA ARG A 280 -3.71 -11.54 2.31
C ARG A 280 -2.37 -11.60 1.58
N LEU A 281 -1.52 -10.60 1.80
CA LEU A 281 -0.17 -10.52 1.27
C LEU A 281 0.77 -11.42 2.07
N MET A 282 1.51 -12.27 1.37
CA MET A 282 2.51 -13.15 1.97
C MET A 282 3.91 -12.60 1.66
N LEU A 283 4.68 -12.29 2.71
CA LEU A 283 6.07 -11.81 2.60
C LEU A 283 7.02 -12.82 3.25
N SER A 284 8.25 -12.91 2.75
CA SER A 284 9.31 -13.69 3.38
C SER A 284 10.53 -12.84 3.71
N ALA A 285 11.10 -13.05 4.89
CA ALA A 285 12.45 -12.62 5.23
C ALA A 285 13.48 -13.63 4.69
N TRP A 286 14.67 -13.12 4.35
CA TRP A 286 15.86 -13.92 4.05
C TRP A 286 16.66 -14.23 5.32
#